data_AF-A0A965IBP1-F1
#
_entry.id   AF-A0A965IBP1-F1
#
_cell.length_a   1.000
_cell.length_b   1.000
_cell.length_c   1.000
_cell.angle_alpha   90.00
_cell.angle_beta   90.00
_cell.angle_gamma   90.00
#
_symmetry.space_group_name_H-M   'P 1'
#
loop_
_entity.id
_entity.type
_entity.pdbx_description
1 polymer ?
#
loop_
_entity_poly.entity_id
_entity_poly.type
_entity_poly.pdbx_seq_one_letter_code
_entity_poly.pdbx_strand_id
1 'polypeptide(L)'
;MTSDQQRVIKKYPNRRLYDTQTSTYITLSDVKQLVIDAKPFVVLDAKTQDDLTRSLLLQIILEEESGGVPLFSQDVLANMIRFYGKASQGYLGQFLEKNIQSFVDMQNQLTTQTPVVNHLMGDYVEQSQKIMLQMQEQMRLQSEQIFKSMGLKS
;
A
#
# COMPACT_ATOMS: atom_id res chain seq x y z
N MET A 1 32.89 -17.00 -4.58
CA MET A 1 32.52 -15.76 -5.30
C MET A 1 31.88 -16.18 -6.62
N THR A 2 30.58 -16.49 -6.60
CA THR A 2 29.85 -16.75 -7.85
C THR A 2 29.60 -15.40 -8.50
N SER A 3 30.11 -15.21 -9.70
CA SER A 3 29.72 -14.07 -10.55
C SER A 3 28.21 -14.18 -10.75
N ASP A 4 27.45 -13.33 -10.05
CA ASP A 4 26.01 -13.25 -10.18
C ASP A 4 25.73 -12.60 -11.54
N GLN A 5 25.75 -13.40 -12.59
CA GLN A 5 25.43 -12.94 -13.94
C GLN A 5 23.98 -12.44 -13.93
N GLN A 6 23.81 -11.13 -14.02
CA GLN A 6 22.52 -10.46 -14.18
C GLN A 6 21.67 -11.19 -15.23
N ARG A 7 20.47 -11.64 -14.85
CA ARG A 7 19.56 -12.40 -15.72
C ARG A 7 19.23 -11.59 -16.96
N VAL A 8 19.40 -12.16 -18.16
CA VAL A 8 19.16 -11.46 -19.42
C VAL A 8 17.85 -11.93 -20.04
N ILE A 9 16.97 -10.97 -20.31
CA ILE A 9 15.73 -11.19 -21.05
C ILE A 9 15.90 -10.58 -22.45
N LYS A 10 15.80 -11.39 -23.50
CA LYS A 10 15.86 -10.94 -24.89
C LYS A 10 14.48 -10.61 -25.40
N LYS A 11 14.28 -9.38 -25.87
CA LYS A 11 13.03 -8.93 -26.50
C LYS A 11 13.13 -9.04 -28.02
N TYR A 12 12.16 -9.73 -28.62
CA TYR A 12 12.05 -9.88 -30.06
C TYR A 12 10.95 -8.96 -30.63
N PRO A 13 11.03 -8.57 -31.92
CA PRO A 13 10.08 -7.62 -32.53
C PRO A 13 8.61 -8.03 -32.47
N ASN A 14 8.32 -9.34 -32.45
CA ASN A 14 6.95 -9.89 -32.38
C ASN A 14 6.38 -9.94 -30.95
N ARG A 15 6.79 -9.01 -30.08
CA ARG A 15 6.44 -8.92 -28.65
C ARG A 15 6.88 -10.11 -27.79
N ARG A 16 7.63 -11.08 -28.33
CA ARG A 16 8.11 -12.23 -27.55
C ARG A 16 9.28 -11.83 -26.65
N LEU A 17 9.28 -12.37 -25.44
CA LEU A 17 10.37 -12.26 -24.49
C LEU A 17 10.97 -13.64 -24.29
N TYR A 18 12.30 -13.74 -24.31
CA TYR A 18 13.04 -14.98 -24.11
C TYR A 18 13.99 -14.82 -22.95
N ASP A 19 13.90 -15.74 -22.01
CA ASP A 19 14.72 -15.75 -20.82
C ASP A 19 15.96 -16.62 -21.04
N THR A 20 17.16 -16.02 -20.96
CA THR A 20 18.39 -16.78 -21.22
C THR A 20 18.79 -17.70 -20.07
N GLN A 21 18.30 -17.47 -18.86
CA GLN A 21 18.63 -18.28 -17.69
C GLN A 21 17.80 -19.57 -17.68
N THR A 22 16.51 -19.48 -17.99
CA THR A 22 15.60 -20.63 -18.07
C THR A 22 15.52 -21.24 -19.46
N SER A 23 16.04 -20.54 -20.47
CA SER A 23 15.99 -20.93 -21.88
C SER A 23 14.57 -21.14 -22.42
N THR A 24 13.63 -20.32 -21.96
CA THR A 24 12.21 -20.40 -22.33
C THR A 24 11.65 -19.05 -22.75
N TYR A 25 10.59 -19.08 -23.57
CA TYR A 25 9.77 -17.90 -23.80
C TYR A 25 8.95 -17.59 -22.56
N ILE A 26 8.92 -16.32 -22.19
CA ILE A 26 8.18 -15.80 -21.05
C ILE A 26 7.24 -14.67 -21.48
N THR A 27 6.26 -14.38 -20.63
CA THR A 27 5.28 -13.32 -20.81
C THR A 27 5.71 -12.05 -20.07
N LEU A 28 5.01 -10.94 -20.30
CA LEU A 28 5.22 -9.72 -19.52
C LEU A 28 4.88 -9.94 -18.03
N SER A 29 3.87 -10.75 -17.73
CA SER A 29 3.49 -11.14 -16.38
C SER A 29 4.60 -11.88 -15.64
N ASP A 30 5.36 -12.73 -16.33
CA ASP A 30 6.50 -13.42 -15.76
C ASP A 30 7.63 -12.44 -15.41
N VAL A 31 7.88 -11.45 -16.28
CA VAL A 31 8.85 -10.37 -15.98
C VAL A 31 8.37 -9.51 -14.82
N LYS A 32 7.07 -9.21 -14.74
CA LYS A 32 6.49 -8.54 -13.57
C LYS A 32 6.78 -9.32 -12.29
N GLN A 33 6.65 -10.65 -12.32
CA GLN A 33 6.97 -11.48 -11.16
C GLN A 33 8.45 -11.34 -10.75
N LEU A 34 9.39 -11.20 -11.70
CA LEU A 34 10.80 -10.93 -11.37
C LEU A 34 10.98 -9.60 -10.62
N VAL A 35 10.23 -8.56 -11.01
CA VAL A 35 10.22 -7.26 -10.32
C VAL A 35 9.69 -7.42 -8.89
N ILE A 36 8.57 -8.12 -8.72
CA ILE A 36 7.95 -8.38 -7.40
C ILE A 36 8.90 -9.17 -6.50
N ASP A 37 9.59 -10.17 -7.05
CA ASP A 37 10.56 -11.00 -6.33
C ASP A 37 11.90 -10.29 -6.07
N ALA A 38 12.06 -9.02 -6.49
CA ALA A 38 13.30 -8.25 -6.44
C ALA A 38 14.50 -8.96 -7.09
N LYS A 39 14.25 -9.77 -8.13
CA LYS A 39 15.31 -10.45 -8.89
C LYS A 39 15.93 -9.49 -9.91
N PRO A 40 17.25 -9.26 -9.90
CA PRO A 40 17.88 -8.37 -10.87
C PRO A 40 17.85 -9.00 -12.27
N PHE A 41 17.44 -8.20 -13.26
CA PHE A 41 17.48 -8.58 -14.66
C PHE A 41 17.82 -7.38 -15.55
N VAL A 42 18.13 -7.65 -16.82
CA VAL A 42 18.24 -6.67 -17.89
C VAL A 42 17.44 -7.16 -19.09
N VAL A 43 16.80 -6.23 -19.79
CA VAL A 43 16.06 -6.53 -21.01
C VAL A 43 16.83 -5.96 -22.18
N LEU A 44 17.23 -6.80 -23.12
CA LEU A 44 17.99 -6.39 -24.30
C LEU A 44 17.19 -6.65 -25.57
N ASP A 45 17.25 -5.74 -26.53
CA ASP A 45 16.76 -6.02 -27.87
C ASP A 45 17.56 -7.18 -28.50
N ALA A 46 16.87 -8.20 -29.01
CA ALA A 46 17.52 -9.38 -29.54
C ALA A 46 18.37 -9.10 -30.81
N LYS A 47 18.07 -8.02 -31.55
CA LYS A 47 18.80 -7.63 -32.76
C LYS A 47 19.85 -6.56 -32.47
N THR A 48 19.47 -5.48 -31.78
CA THR A 48 20.35 -4.31 -31.62
C THR A 48 21.18 -4.35 -30.34
N GLN A 49 20.82 -5.21 -29.37
CA GLN A 49 21.39 -5.22 -28.01
C GLN A 49 21.12 -3.94 -27.21
N ASP A 50 20.19 -3.09 -27.63
CA ASP A 50 19.80 -1.91 -26.87
C ASP A 50 19.17 -2.31 -25.53
N ASP A 51 19.47 -1.56 -24.47
CA ASP A 51 18.84 -1.73 -23.17
C ASP A 51 17.39 -1.22 -23.19
N LEU A 52 16.46 -2.16 -23.14
CA LEU A 52 15.03 -1.95 -23.12
C LEU A 52 14.43 -2.10 -21.72
N THR A 53 15.25 -2.24 -20.68
CA THR A 53 14.77 -2.48 -19.30
C THR A 53 13.81 -1.38 -18.86
N ARG A 54 14.19 -0.11 -19.06
CA ARG A 54 13.35 1.04 -18.70
C ARG A 54 12.02 1.05 -19.47
N SER A 55 12.04 0.77 -20.77
CA SER A 55 10.82 0.79 -21.57
C SER A 55 9.87 -0.35 -21.21
N LEU A 56 10.40 -1.53 -20.89
CA LEU A 56 9.60 -2.67 -20.44
C LEU A 56 8.97 -2.42 -19.07
N LEU A 57 9.68 -1.82 -18.12
CA LEU A 57 9.13 -1.45 -16.82
C LEU A 57 7.99 -0.44 -16.94
N LEU A 58 8.12 0.57 -17.81
CA LEU A 58 7.04 1.52 -18.10
C LEU A 58 5.83 0.83 -18.73
N GLN A 59 6.05 -0.15 -19.61
CA GLN A 59 4.97 -0.95 -20.19
C GLN A 59 4.22 -1.75 -19.12
N ILE A 60 4.94 -2.39 -18.19
CA ILE A 60 4.32 -3.13 -17.07
C ILE A 60 3.42 -2.20 -16.25
N ILE A 61 3.91 -1.02 -15.87
CA ILE A 61 3.11 -0.05 -15.12
C ILE A 61 1.84 0.34 -15.89
N LEU A 62 1.97 0.62 -17.19
CA LEU A 62 0.83 0.99 -18.03
C LEU A 62 -0.23 -0.12 -18.13
N GLU A 63 0.19 -1.38 -18.26
CA GLU A 63 -0.73 -2.52 -18.33
C GLU A 63 -1.46 -2.73 -17.00
N GLU A 64 -0.78 -2.59 -15.86
CA GLU A 64 -1.43 -2.72 -14.53
C GLU A 64 -2.44 -1.58 -14.28
N GLU A 65 -2.10 -0.34 -14.65
CA GLU A 65 -3.02 0.81 -14.53
C GLU A 65 -4.25 0.70 -15.45
N SER A 66 -4.12 0.01 -16.59
CA SER A 66 -5.22 -0.14 -17.56
C SER A 66 -6.12 -1.36 -17.27
N GLY A 67 -5.58 -2.39 -16.61
CA GLY A 67 -6.24 -3.68 -16.40
C GLY A 67 -6.79 -3.94 -14.99
N GLY A 68 -6.50 -3.07 -14.01
CA GLY A 68 -6.85 -3.25 -12.61
C GLY A 68 -7.56 -2.04 -11.98
N VAL A 69 -7.45 -1.93 -10.66
CA VAL A 69 -7.80 -0.68 -9.95
C VAL A 69 -6.60 0.26 -10.11
N PRO A 70 -6.75 1.38 -10.85
CA PRO A 70 -5.63 2.28 -11.08
C PRO A 70 -5.12 2.83 -9.76
N LEU A 71 -3.82 2.70 -9.53
CA LEU A 71 -3.15 3.22 -8.34
C LEU A 71 -2.97 4.74 -8.46
N PHE A 72 -2.77 5.25 -9.67
CA PHE A 72 -2.49 6.67 -9.88
C PHE A 72 -3.77 7.45 -10.19
N SER A 73 -3.99 8.54 -9.44
CA SER A 73 -5.03 9.50 -9.79
C SER A 73 -4.60 10.34 -11.02
N GLN A 74 -5.59 10.91 -11.71
CA GLN A 74 -5.34 11.84 -12.82
C GLN A 74 -4.42 13.00 -12.40
N ASP A 75 -4.58 13.51 -11.18
CA ASP A 75 -3.73 14.58 -10.65
C ASP A 75 -2.28 14.15 -10.48
N VAL A 76 -2.03 12.91 -10.02
CA VAL A 76 -0.68 12.35 -9.91
C VAL A 76 -0.05 12.23 -11.29
N LEU A 77 -0.76 11.68 -12.27
CA LEU A 77 -0.27 11.52 -13.64
C LEU A 77 0.02 12.89 -14.30
N ALA A 78 -0.90 13.85 -14.16
CA ALA A 78 -0.72 15.19 -14.70
C ALA A 78 0.47 15.91 -14.06
N ASN A 79 0.68 15.74 -12.76
CA ASN A 79 1.83 16.28 -12.06
C ASN A 79 3.12 15.62 -12.53
N MET A 80 3.18 14.28 -12.63
CA MET A 80 4.33 13.56 -13.19
C MET A 80 4.73 14.12 -14.57
N ILE A 81 3.77 14.30 -15.48
CA ILE A 81 4.02 14.86 -16.82
C ILE A 81 4.52 16.32 -16.75
N ARG A 82 3.85 17.18 -15.97
CA ARG A 82 4.28 18.58 -15.79
C ARG A 82 5.69 18.68 -15.21
N PHE A 83 6.07 17.74 -14.35
CA PHE A 83 7.41 17.70 -13.78
C PHE A 83 8.48 17.35 -14.81
N TYR A 84 8.23 16.41 -15.73
CA TYR A 84 9.14 16.16 -16.86
C TYR A 84 9.27 17.39 -17.77
N GLY A 85 8.20 18.18 -17.96
CA GLY A 85 8.24 19.45 -18.69
C GLY A 85 8.99 20.58 -17.98
N LYS A 86 9.24 20.47 -16.67
CA LYS A 86 9.97 21.44 -15.84
C LYS A 86 11.36 20.96 -15.41
N ALA A 87 11.82 19.81 -15.91
CA ALA A 87 13.02 19.10 -15.48
C ALA A 87 14.36 19.75 -15.88
N SER A 88 14.47 21.08 -15.84
CA SER A 88 15.74 21.80 -15.89
C SER A 88 16.43 21.94 -14.53
N GLN A 89 15.83 21.51 -13.42
CA GLN A 89 16.51 21.49 -12.10
C GLN A 89 16.12 20.24 -11.29
N GLY A 90 17.12 19.45 -10.88
CA GLY A 90 17.05 18.12 -10.27
C GLY A 90 16.31 17.95 -8.92
N TYR A 91 15.23 18.70 -8.69
CA TYR A 91 14.40 18.62 -7.49
C TYR A 91 13.46 17.39 -7.47
N LEU A 92 13.30 16.68 -8.60
CA LEU A 92 12.34 15.57 -8.73
C LEU A 92 12.64 14.39 -7.80
N GLY A 93 13.90 13.98 -7.73
CA GLY A 93 14.32 12.84 -6.90
C GLY A 93 14.04 13.10 -5.43
N GLN A 94 14.52 14.24 -4.92
CA GLN A 94 14.35 14.60 -3.52
C GLN A 94 12.89 14.88 -3.13
N PHE A 95 12.09 15.46 -4.04
CA PHE A 95 10.67 15.72 -3.76
C PHE A 95 9.85 14.43 -3.73
N LEU A 96 10.04 13.51 -4.68
CA LEU A 96 9.34 12.23 -4.68
C LEU A 96 9.76 11.35 -3.50
N GLU A 97 11.06 11.27 -3.22
CA GLU A 97 11.59 10.54 -2.06
C GLU A 97 10.98 11.07 -0.76
N LYS A 98 10.93 12.39 -0.57
CA LYS A 98 10.36 13.00 0.63
C LYS A 98 8.85 12.76 0.76
N ASN A 99 8.09 12.81 -0.33
CA ASN A 99 6.64 12.58 -0.30
C ASN A 99 6.30 11.09 -0.09
N ILE A 100 7.04 10.17 -0.71
CA ILE A 100 6.87 8.72 -0.48
C ILE A 100 7.24 8.38 0.96
N GLN A 101 8.35 8.91 1.48
CA GLN A 101 8.75 8.71 2.87
C GLN A 101 7.70 9.25 3.84
N SER A 102 7.17 10.44 3.59
CA SER A 102 6.10 11.03 4.42
C SER A 102 4.83 10.19 4.40
N PHE A 103 4.49 9.56 3.27
CA PHE A 103 3.33 8.67 3.17
C PHE A 103 3.56 7.35 3.93
N VAL A 104 4.75 6.77 3.81
CA VAL A 104 5.16 5.58 4.58
C VAL A 104 5.12 5.87 6.09
N ASP A 105 5.66 7.02 6.51
CA ASP A 105 5.66 7.44 7.91
C ASP A 105 4.25 7.67 8.43
N MET A 106 3.36 8.28 7.64
CA MET A 106 1.95 8.47 7.99
C MET A 106 1.20 7.14 8.10
N GLN A 107 1.44 6.19 7.20
CA GLN A 107 0.84 4.86 7.25
C GLN A 107 1.33 4.07 8.47
N ASN A 108 2.62 4.17 8.80
CA ASN A 108 3.19 3.61 10.03
C ASN A 108 2.56 4.25 11.28
N GLN A 109 2.34 5.56 11.29
CA GLN A 109 1.69 6.23 12.42
C GLN A 109 0.21 5.81 12.60
N LEU A 110 -0.54 5.66 11.50
CA LEU A 110 -1.95 5.23 11.56
C LEU A 110 -2.10 3.77 12.01
N THR A 111 -1.17 2.89 11.59
CA THR A 111 -1.13 1.49 12.03
C THR A 111 -0.62 1.34 13.48
N THR A 112 0.22 2.25 13.96
CA THR A 112 0.70 2.25 15.36
C THR A 112 -0.31 2.91 16.33
N GLN A 113 -1.18 3.80 15.86
CA GLN A 113 -2.23 4.41 16.69
C GLN A 113 -3.51 3.57 16.82
N THR A 114 -3.69 2.54 15.99
CA THR A 114 -4.83 1.61 16.11
C THR A 114 -4.85 0.83 17.43
N PRO A 115 -3.73 0.31 17.98
CA PRO A 115 -3.75 -0.33 19.30
C PRO A 115 -4.05 0.65 20.44
N VAL A 116 -3.60 1.91 20.40
CA VAL A 116 -3.88 2.91 21.45
C VAL A 116 -5.35 3.34 21.41
N VAL A 117 -5.91 3.60 20.22
CA VAL A 117 -7.34 3.90 20.09
C VAL A 117 -8.20 2.69 20.48
N ASN A 118 -7.82 1.47 20.11
CA ASN A 118 -8.52 0.26 20.56
C ASN A 118 -8.43 0.04 22.08
N HIS A 119 -7.29 0.34 22.72
CA HIS A 119 -7.15 0.24 24.17
C HIS A 119 -7.99 1.31 24.89
N LEU A 120 -7.90 2.57 24.46
CA LEU A 120 -8.66 3.68 25.04
C LEU A 120 -10.17 3.48 24.88
N MET A 121 -10.62 2.96 23.73
CA MET A 121 -12.02 2.62 23.52
C MET A 121 -12.44 1.44 24.40
N GLY A 122 -11.57 0.44 24.60
CA GLY A 122 -11.79 -0.69 25.51
C GLY A 122 -11.98 -0.26 26.96
N ASP A 123 -11.05 0.54 27.48
CA ASP A 123 -11.10 1.08 28.85
C ASP A 123 -12.34 1.96 29.07
N TYR A 124 -12.68 2.80 28.09
CA TYR A 124 -13.88 3.65 28.13
C TYR A 124 -15.18 2.83 28.13
N VAL A 125 -15.26 1.79 27.29
CA VAL A 125 -16.44 0.91 27.22
C VAL A 125 -16.60 0.16 28.54
N GLU A 126 -15.54 -0.40 29.10
CA GLU A 126 -15.61 -1.11 30.38
C GLU A 126 -16.00 -0.19 31.54
N GLN A 127 -15.45 1.03 31.58
CA GLN A 127 -15.83 2.04 32.57
C GLN A 127 -17.30 2.46 32.41
N SER A 128 -17.78 2.64 31.18
CA SER A 128 -19.17 3.00 30.90
C SER A 128 -20.16 1.92 31.35
N GLN A 129 -19.81 0.63 31.18
CA GLN A 129 -20.60 -0.49 31.68
C GLN A 129 -20.67 -0.50 33.21
N LYS A 130 -19.55 -0.28 33.91
CA LYS A 130 -19.53 -0.21 35.38
C LYS A 130 -20.37 0.96 35.91
N ILE A 131 -20.27 2.14 35.28
CA ILE A 131 -21.07 3.32 35.65
C ILE A 131 -22.56 3.05 35.41
N MET A 132 -22.92 2.42 34.29
CA MET A 132 -24.31 2.08 33.99
C MET A 132 -24.88 1.07 35.00
N LEU A 133 -24.12 0.04 35.36
CA LEU A 133 -24.52 -0.95 36.37
C LEU A 133 -24.68 -0.31 37.76
N GLN A 134 -23.76 0.58 38.15
CA GLN A 134 -23.89 1.34 39.39
C GLN A 134 -25.11 2.25 39.38
N MET A 135 -25.39 2.92 38.25
CA MET A 135 -26.56 3.77 38.11
C MET A 135 -27.86 2.96 38.15
N GLN A 136 -27.89 1.79 37.53
CA GLN A 136 -29.04 0.88 37.57
C GLN A 136 -29.32 0.41 39.00
N GLU A 137 -28.28 0.05 39.75
CA GLU A 137 -28.42 -0.35 41.15
C GLU A 137 -28.84 0.82 42.05
N GLN A 138 -28.28 2.00 41.84
CA GLN A 138 -28.68 3.20 42.58
C GLN A 138 -30.14 3.59 42.28
N MET A 139 -30.58 3.47 41.02
CA MET A 139 -31.99 3.69 40.66
C MET A 139 -32.91 2.64 41.24
N ARG A 140 -32.49 1.36 41.33
CA ARG A 140 -33.25 0.29 41.98
C ARG A 140 -33.43 0.58 43.47
N LEU A 141 -32.36 0.98 44.16
CA LEU A 141 -32.42 1.31 45.58
C LEU A 141 -33.25 2.57 45.83
N GLN A 142 -33.12 3.60 44.98
CA GLN A 142 -33.98 4.79 45.06
C GLN A 142 -35.44 4.45 44.75
N SER A 143 -35.72 3.65 43.73
CA SER A 143 -37.08 3.25 43.38
C SER A 143 -37.71 2.43 44.50
N GLU A 144 -36.97 1.50 45.13
CA GLU A 144 -37.44 0.74 46.30
C GLU A 144 -37.70 1.64 47.50
N GLN A 145 -36.86 2.64 47.76
CA GLN A 145 -37.09 3.61 48.85
C GLN A 145 -38.30 4.50 48.58
N ILE A 146 -38.48 4.94 47.33
CA ILE A 146 -39.64 5.71 46.87
C ILE A 146 -40.91 4.85 46.93
N PHE A 147 -40.83 3.57 46.56
CA PHE A 147 -41.96 2.63 46.61
C PHE A 147 -42.36 2.33 48.07
N LYS A 148 -41.36 2.17 48.95
CA LYS A 148 -41.55 1.97 50.38
C LYS A 148 -42.09 3.23 51.08
N SER A 149 -41.70 4.42 50.63
CA SER A 149 -42.22 5.70 51.17
C SER A 149 -43.60 6.07 50.63
N MET A 150 -44.00 5.54 49.46
CA MET A 150 -45.34 5.70 48.89
C MET A 150 -46.39 4.69 49.41
N GLY A 151 -46.03 3.80 50.35
CA GLY A 151 -47.02 3.02 51.11
C GLY A 151 -47.72 1.88 50.35
N LEU A 152 -47.20 1.43 49.20
CA LEU A 152 -47.73 0.29 48.47
C LEU A 152 -46.97 -0.99 48.83
N LYS A 153 -47.40 -1.64 49.92
CA LYS A 153 -47.15 -3.06 50.14
C LYS A 153 -48.27 -3.87 49.48
N SER A 154 -47.90 -4.87 48.69
CA SER A 154 -48.60 -6.15 48.57
C SER A 154 -47.54 -7.21 48.41
#